data_AF-A0A1M5W915-F1
#
_entry.id   AF-A0A1M5W915-F1
#
_cell.length_a   1.000
_cell.length_b   1.000
_cell.length_c   1.000
_cell.angle_alpha   90.00
_cell.angle_beta   90.00
_cell.angle_gamma   90.00
#
_symmetry.space_group_name_H-M   'P 1'
#
loop_
_entity.id
_entity.type
_entity.pdbx_description
1 polymer ?
#
loop_
_entity_poly.entity_id
_entity_poly.type
_entity_poly.pdbx_seq_one_letter_code
_entity_poly.pdbx_strand_id
1 'polypeptide(L)'
;MRSLAFFSLISLAFSCFATTHVDIYHAEVAVNEKISDDMARIEGMKSVVIKATGDKHSVKNAIIEKALSQNSQYLSQIGYGKKEKHKTLKMVFSEKQIGSLLTQAQLPFWPAQRETILIWFVEDKDFQRSIVWENVSNPEINKLKALSEERGIPVIIPVGDFDDITGIDPSDVWGNFMQPISRASQRYHPDAVLVLRAHNNNFRWSLYDQVPDEMMNFSSVPVTGSASGDNALETLVDQLTHYYANKNAVVVHSQSSLMVKISVTGVSRATSFFALENALNQLSSVASVDISGIQGDTVSYQIHLLTSQKEFEQELMGVSLIEKDPANEDTAMREMPDEPAGTTEAQPAGEKRVETKPSEESVGQRDNTVQQDVQQDNMEQEDNTDSESHVSELFYHWKQ
;
A
#
# COMPACT_ATOMS: atom_id res chain seq x y z
N MET A 1 -25.33 22.08 -40.55
CA MET A 1 -25.17 20.60 -40.54
C MET A 1 -23.72 20.15 -40.31
N ARG A 2 -22.69 20.86 -40.81
CA ARG A 2 -21.28 20.51 -40.57
C ARG A 2 -20.79 20.70 -39.12
N SER A 3 -21.30 21.70 -38.40
CA SER A 3 -20.97 21.95 -37.00
C SER A 3 -21.59 20.94 -36.02
N LEU A 4 -22.73 20.34 -36.38
CA LEU A 4 -23.37 19.31 -35.56
C LEU A 4 -22.60 17.99 -35.57
N ALA A 5 -21.95 17.67 -36.70
CA ALA A 5 -21.09 16.49 -36.84
C ALA A 5 -19.80 16.60 -36.00
N PHE A 6 -19.25 17.81 -35.83
CA PHE A 6 -18.08 18.04 -34.98
C PHE A 6 -18.38 17.87 -33.49
N PHE A 7 -19.58 18.27 -33.04
CA PHE A 7 -19.98 18.09 -31.64
C PHE A 7 -20.24 16.61 -31.29
N SER A 8 -20.72 15.82 -32.25
CA SER A 8 -20.90 14.37 -32.10
C SER A 8 -19.59 13.59 -32.03
N LEU A 9 -18.49 14.11 -32.61
CA LEU A 9 -17.20 13.42 -32.63
C LEU A 9 -16.40 13.65 -31.33
N ILE A 10 -16.61 14.78 -30.66
CA ILE A 10 -15.94 15.11 -29.38
C ILE A 10 -16.55 14.31 -28.20
N SER A 11 -17.83 13.93 -28.30
CA SER A 11 -18.49 13.14 -27.24
C SER A 11 -18.02 11.68 -27.15
N LEU A 12 -17.32 11.14 -28.16
CA LEU A 12 -16.80 9.77 -28.17
C LEU A 12 -15.39 9.63 -27.58
N ALA A 13 -14.74 10.74 -27.20
CA ALA A 13 -13.35 10.72 -26.71
C ALA A 13 -13.22 10.68 -25.18
N PHE A 14 -14.33 10.69 -24.43
CA PHE A 14 -14.28 10.52 -22.98
C PHE A 14 -14.23 9.04 -22.63
N SER A 15 -13.03 8.46 -22.66
CA SER A 15 -12.75 7.22 -21.96
C SER A 15 -12.90 7.49 -20.46
N CYS A 16 -14.05 7.10 -19.90
CA CYS A 16 -14.24 7.08 -18.46
C CYS A 16 -13.50 5.85 -17.93
N PHE A 17 -12.31 6.06 -17.37
CA PHE A 17 -11.65 5.03 -16.58
C PHE A 17 -12.39 4.94 -15.25
N ALA A 18 -13.19 3.89 -15.08
CA ALA A 18 -13.83 3.58 -13.82
C ALA A 18 -12.79 2.93 -12.91
N THR A 19 -12.31 3.67 -11.93
CA THR A 19 -11.40 3.16 -10.91
C THR A 19 -12.24 2.35 -9.90
N THR A 20 -11.82 1.12 -9.58
CA THR A 20 -12.61 0.24 -8.69
C THR A 20 -12.51 0.74 -7.25
N HIS A 21 -13.64 1.24 -6.73
CA HIS A 21 -13.75 1.70 -5.36
C HIS A 21 -14.46 0.65 -4.50
N VAL A 22 -13.74 0.06 -3.54
CA VAL A 22 -14.31 -0.91 -2.61
C VAL A 22 -15.04 -0.19 -1.50
N ASP A 23 -16.24 -0.68 -1.18
CA ASP A 23 -17.00 -0.18 -0.05
C ASP A 23 -16.45 -0.74 1.27
N ILE A 24 -15.49 -0.02 1.85
CA ILE A 24 -14.79 -0.41 3.09
C ILE A 24 -15.62 -0.09 4.33
N TYR A 25 -16.20 1.12 4.38
CA TYR A 25 -16.75 1.71 5.60
C TYR A 25 -18.25 1.46 5.79
N HIS A 26 -18.89 0.67 4.94
CA HIS A 26 -20.25 0.21 5.14
C HIS A 26 -20.27 -1.26 5.56
N ALA A 27 -21.15 -1.57 6.51
CA ALA A 27 -21.42 -2.93 6.92
C ALA A 27 -22.93 -3.15 7.05
N GLU A 28 -23.38 -4.33 6.62
CA GLU A 28 -24.75 -4.78 6.81
C GLU A 28 -24.76 -6.14 7.49
N VAL A 29 -25.28 -6.19 8.73
CA VAL A 29 -25.28 -7.40 9.56
C VAL A 29 -26.71 -7.83 9.85
N ALA A 30 -26.99 -9.12 9.73
CA ALA A 30 -28.30 -9.67 10.05
C ALA A 30 -28.57 -9.64 11.57
N VAL A 31 -29.72 -9.11 11.96
CA VAL A 31 -30.20 -9.05 13.34
C VAL A 31 -31.27 -10.13 13.52
N ASN A 32 -31.08 -10.98 14.53
CA ASN A 32 -31.99 -12.08 14.86
C ASN A 32 -32.00 -12.32 16.37
N GLU A 33 -32.72 -13.34 16.85
CA GLU A 33 -32.81 -13.64 18.29
C GLU A 33 -31.44 -13.91 18.96
N LYS A 34 -30.43 -14.32 18.17
CA LYS A 34 -29.06 -14.60 18.65
C LYS A 34 -28.14 -13.39 18.54
N ILE A 35 -28.39 -12.50 17.57
CA ILE A 35 -27.56 -11.32 17.30
C ILE A 35 -28.39 -10.07 17.60
N SER A 36 -28.17 -9.49 18.76
CA SER A 36 -28.74 -8.19 19.14
C SER A 36 -28.17 -7.05 18.29
N ASP A 37 -28.84 -5.90 18.29
CA ASP A 37 -28.35 -4.70 17.61
C ASP A 37 -26.94 -4.31 18.09
N ASP A 38 -26.62 -4.52 19.37
CA ASP A 38 -25.30 -4.23 19.94
C ASP A 38 -24.21 -5.17 19.40
N MET A 39 -24.51 -6.46 19.33
CA MET A 39 -23.62 -7.45 18.72
C MET A 39 -23.44 -7.20 17.23
N ALA A 40 -24.51 -6.81 16.53
CA ALA A 40 -24.45 -6.44 15.12
C ALA A 40 -23.52 -5.24 14.87
N ARG A 41 -23.50 -4.24 15.77
CA ARG A 41 -22.56 -3.11 15.67
C ARG A 41 -21.10 -3.52 15.85
N ILE A 42 -20.83 -4.44 16.79
CA ILE A 42 -19.49 -4.99 16.99
C ILE A 42 -19.03 -5.77 15.75
N GLU A 43 -19.87 -6.67 15.23
CA GLU A 43 -19.55 -7.44 14.02
C GLU A 43 -19.41 -6.56 12.79
N GLY A 44 -20.23 -5.52 12.65
CA GLY A 44 -20.11 -4.52 11.59
C GLY A 44 -18.76 -3.81 11.64
N MET A 45 -18.36 -3.34 12.82
CA MET A 45 -17.07 -2.65 13.00
C MET A 45 -15.88 -3.60 12.76
N LYS A 46 -15.97 -4.86 13.20
CA LYS A 46 -14.95 -5.88 12.88
C LYS A 46 -14.81 -6.06 11.38
N SER A 47 -15.91 -6.19 10.65
CA SER A 47 -15.89 -6.33 9.19
C SER A 47 -15.22 -5.14 8.51
N VAL A 48 -15.51 -3.91 8.95
CA VAL A 48 -14.85 -2.70 8.44
C VAL A 48 -13.35 -2.72 8.72
N VAL A 49 -12.93 -3.08 9.94
CA VAL A 49 -11.50 -3.16 10.29
C VAL A 49 -10.78 -4.20 9.43
N ILE A 50 -11.34 -5.41 9.31
CA ILE A 50 -10.76 -6.50 8.51
C ILE A 50 -10.65 -6.10 7.04
N LYS A 51 -11.67 -5.42 6.50
CA LYS A 51 -11.68 -4.97 5.11
C LYS A 51 -10.68 -3.82 4.88
N ALA A 52 -10.54 -2.91 5.84
CA ALA A 52 -9.60 -1.80 5.78
C ALA A 52 -8.13 -2.25 5.84
N THR A 53 -7.81 -3.20 6.72
CA THR A 53 -6.44 -3.72 6.87
C THR A 53 -6.12 -4.88 5.93
N GLY A 54 -7.14 -5.58 5.44
CA GLY A 54 -6.98 -6.83 4.70
C GLY A 54 -6.55 -8.01 5.58
N ASP A 55 -6.55 -7.88 6.92
CA ASP A 55 -6.09 -8.91 7.85
C ASP A 55 -7.11 -9.22 8.95
N LYS A 56 -7.53 -10.50 9.02
CA LYS A 56 -8.43 -11.00 10.07
C LYS A 56 -7.87 -10.89 11.48
N HIS A 57 -6.54 -10.84 11.64
CA HIS A 57 -5.93 -10.75 12.97
C HIS A 57 -5.94 -9.32 13.52
N SER A 58 -6.24 -8.32 12.69
CA SER A 58 -6.35 -6.91 13.09
C SER A 58 -7.37 -6.68 14.21
N VAL A 59 -8.44 -7.48 14.27
CA VAL A 59 -9.45 -7.37 15.35
C VAL A 59 -8.99 -7.91 16.70
N LYS A 60 -7.86 -8.63 16.75
CA LYS A 60 -7.22 -9.12 17.99
C LYS A 60 -6.24 -8.11 18.59
N ASN A 61 -5.99 -6.99 17.91
CA ASN A 61 -5.16 -5.91 18.43
C ASN A 61 -5.88 -5.28 19.65
N ALA A 62 -5.16 -5.11 20.78
CA ALA A 62 -5.74 -4.64 22.03
C ALA A 62 -6.42 -3.26 21.93
N ILE A 63 -5.91 -2.37 21.08
CA ILE A 63 -6.50 -1.05 20.83
C ILE A 63 -7.83 -1.20 20.08
N ILE A 64 -7.88 -2.09 19.08
CA ILE A 64 -9.11 -2.40 18.34
C ILE A 64 -10.14 -3.07 19.25
N GLU A 65 -9.76 -4.07 20.05
CA GLU A 65 -10.68 -4.74 20.99
C GLU A 65 -11.34 -3.74 21.95
N LYS A 66 -10.57 -2.79 22.47
CA LYS A 66 -11.11 -1.71 23.30
C LYS A 66 -12.07 -0.82 22.50
N ALA A 67 -11.70 -0.45 21.28
CA ALA A 67 -12.53 0.40 20.42
C ALA A 67 -13.86 -0.27 20.01
N LEU A 68 -13.90 -1.59 19.81
CA LEU A 68 -15.12 -2.34 19.52
C LEU A 68 -16.18 -2.21 20.62
N SER A 69 -15.76 -2.11 21.89
CA SER A 69 -16.67 -1.84 23.02
C SER A 69 -17.28 -0.44 22.98
N GLN A 70 -16.62 0.51 22.31
CA GLN A 70 -17.03 1.90 22.14
C GLN A 70 -17.43 2.18 20.68
N ASN A 71 -18.02 1.18 19.99
CA ASN A 71 -18.33 1.25 18.55
C ASN A 71 -19.19 2.46 18.12
N SER A 72 -20.07 2.96 19.00
CA SER A 72 -20.96 4.09 18.68
C SER A 72 -20.23 5.36 18.24
N GLN A 73 -19.00 5.58 18.72
CA GLN A 73 -18.24 6.80 18.38
C GLN A 73 -17.70 6.78 16.95
N TYR A 74 -17.63 5.60 16.31
CA TYR A 74 -17.11 5.41 14.95
C TYR A 74 -18.22 5.39 13.89
N LEU A 75 -19.49 5.38 14.31
CA LEU A 75 -20.65 5.35 13.41
C LEU A 75 -20.99 6.76 12.94
N SER A 76 -21.07 6.93 11.63
CA SER A 76 -21.61 8.13 10.99
C SER A 76 -23.12 8.00 10.77
N GLN A 77 -23.60 6.82 10.38
CA GLN A 77 -25.02 6.56 10.15
C GLN A 77 -25.40 5.14 10.55
N ILE A 78 -26.65 4.95 10.93
CA ILE A 78 -27.24 3.65 11.26
C ILE A 78 -28.67 3.60 10.70
N GLY A 79 -29.04 2.47 10.15
CA GLY A 79 -30.37 2.24 9.59
C GLY A 79 -30.74 0.77 9.65
N TYR A 80 -32.03 0.47 9.50
CA TYR A 80 -32.49 -0.89 9.38
C TYR A 80 -32.77 -1.23 7.92
N GLY A 81 -32.30 -2.41 7.51
CA GLY A 81 -32.56 -2.99 6.21
C GLY A 81 -33.36 -4.28 6.32
N LYS A 82 -33.61 -4.86 5.15
CA LYS A 82 -34.03 -6.24 5.01
C LYS A 82 -33.22 -6.84 3.86
N LYS A 83 -32.46 -7.89 4.15
CA LYS A 83 -31.82 -8.72 3.14
C LYS A 83 -32.54 -10.06 3.14
N GLU A 84 -33.13 -10.40 2.01
CA GLU A 84 -34.07 -11.51 1.85
C GLU A 84 -35.25 -11.44 2.85
N LYS A 85 -35.24 -12.29 3.89
CA LYS A 85 -36.29 -12.39 4.91
C LYS A 85 -35.82 -11.98 6.30
N HIS A 86 -34.57 -11.55 6.46
CA HIS A 86 -33.99 -11.19 7.75
C HIS A 86 -33.90 -9.67 7.90
N LYS A 87 -34.24 -9.17 9.10
CA LYS A 87 -33.96 -7.78 9.48
C LYS A 87 -32.44 -7.61 9.51
N THR A 88 -31.93 -6.55 8.91
CA THR A 88 -30.50 -6.23 8.92
C THR A 88 -30.28 -4.86 9.55
N LEU A 89 -29.09 -4.67 10.11
CA LEU A 89 -28.59 -3.39 10.57
C LEU A 89 -27.56 -2.90 9.55
N LYS A 90 -27.89 -1.79 8.90
CA LYS A 90 -27.00 -1.08 7.97
C LYS A 90 -26.26 -0.01 8.74
N MET A 91 -24.94 0.00 8.62
CA MET A 91 -24.05 0.88 9.37
C MET A 91 -23.08 1.53 8.42
N VAL A 92 -22.89 2.82 8.59
CA VAL A 92 -21.87 3.61 7.91
C VAL A 92 -20.90 4.09 8.96
N PHE A 93 -19.63 3.75 8.81
CA PHE A 93 -18.56 4.14 9.71
C PHE A 93 -17.83 5.37 9.17
N SER A 94 -17.31 6.21 10.08
CA SER A 94 -16.51 7.37 9.70
C SER A 94 -15.12 6.91 9.28
N GLU A 95 -14.79 7.10 8.00
CA GLU A 95 -13.44 6.85 7.47
C GLU A 95 -12.35 7.53 8.30
N LYS A 96 -12.53 8.81 8.64
CA LYS A 96 -11.56 9.57 9.46
C LYS A 96 -11.32 8.93 10.83
N GLN A 97 -12.39 8.51 11.53
CA GLN A 97 -12.26 7.94 12.87
C GLN A 97 -11.69 6.52 12.84
N ILE A 98 -12.07 5.72 11.83
CA ILE A 98 -11.48 4.40 11.62
C ILE A 98 -10.00 4.52 11.24
N GLY A 99 -9.63 5.41 10.32
CA GLY A 99 -8.24 5.65 9.96
C GLY A 99 -7.38 6.12 11.14
N SER A 100 -7.91 7.00 11.98
CA SER A 100 -7.25 7.44 13.22
C SER A 100 -7.07 6.27 14.20
N LEU A 101 -8.07 5.39 14.33
CA LEU A 101 -8.00 4.19 15.17
C LEU A 101 -6.96 3.20 14.64
N LEU A 102 -6.91 2.94 13.33
CA LEU A 102 -5.93 2.03 12.72
C LEU A 102 -4.51 2.56 12.88
N THR A 103 -4.33 3.88 12.70
CA THR A 103 -3.05 4.57 12.96
C THR A 103 -2.63 4.44 14.42
N GLN A 104 -3.54 4.68 15.37
CA GLN A 104 -3.27 4.51 16.80
C GLN A 104 -2.91 3.05 17.13
N ALA A 105 -3.57 2.09 16.48
CA ALA A 105 -3.31 0.66 16.62
C ALA A 105 -2.03 0.20 15.91
N GLN A 106 -1.33 1.10 15.19
CA GLN A 106 -0.17 0.80 14.33
C GLN A 106 -0.46 -0.31 13.32
N LEU A 107 -1.71 -0.35 12.84
CA LEU A 107 -2.12 -1.31 11.82
C LEU A 107 -1.99 -0.66 10.44
N PRO A 108 -1.25 -1.28 9.50
CA PRO A 108 -1.27 -0.82 8.11
C PRO A 108 -2.70 -0.94 7.57
N PHE A 109 -3.12 0.05 6.80
CA PHE A 109 -4.39 0.03 6.10
C PHE A 109 -4.18 0.44 4.64
N TRP A 110 -5.01 -0.12 3.77
CA TRP A 110 -4.94 0.08 2.33
C TRP A 110 -6.13 0.96 1.90
N PRO A 111 -5.89 2.04 1.13
CA PRO A 111 -6.93 2.89 0.55
C PRO A 111 -8.14 2.15 -0.05
N ALA A 112 -9.30 2.83 -0.12
CA ALA A 112 -10.52 2.28 -0.73
C ALA A 112 -10.38 2.03 -2.24
N GLN A 113 -9.42 2.68 -2.88
CA GLN A 113 -9.02 2.38 -4.24
C GLN A 113 -8.20 1.09 -4.27
N ARG A 114 -8.77 0.04 -4.85
CA ARG A 114 -8.19 -1.31 -4.84
C ARG A 114 -7.94 -1.78 -6.27
N GLU A 115 -6.79 -2.43 -6.48
CA GLU A 115 -6.50 -3.18 -7.71
C GLU A 115 -7.52 -4.31 -7.91
N THR A 116 -8.09 -4.36 -9.11
CA THR A 116 -9.02 -5.39 -9.56
C THR A 116 -8.26 -6.57 -10.13
N ILE A 117 -8.48 -7.75 -9.55
CA ILE A 117 -7.70 -8.95 -9.88
C ILE A 117 -8.55 -9.90 -10.73
N LEU A 118 -8.11 -10.16 -11.96
CA LEU A 118 -8.70 -11.21 -12.79
C LEU A 118 -8.12 -12.57 -12.39
N ILE A 119 -8.97 -13.53 -12.05
CA ILE A 119 -8.58 -14.86 -11.62
C ILE A 119 -8.87 -15.88 -12.73
N TRP A 120 -7.81 -16.36 -13.38
CA TRP A 120 -7.86 -17.55 -14.22
C TRP A 120 -7.72 -18.79 -13.36
N PHE A 121 -8.85 -19.40 -13.02
CA PHE A 121 -8.87 -20.61 -12.22
C PHE A 121 -8.98 -21.86 -13.10
N VAL A 122 -7.94 -22.71 -13.09
CA VAL A 122 -7.92 -24.02 -13.74
C VAL A 122 -7.83 -25.14 -12.70
N GLU A 123 -8.64 -26.18 -12.88
CA GLU A 123 -8.61 -27.39 -12.06
C GLU A 123 -8.21 -28.61 -12.89
N ASP A 124 -7.50 -29.55 -12.28
CA ASP A 124 -7.20 -30.87 -12.84
C ASP A 124 -7.94 -31.92 -12.01
N LYS A 125 -9.02 -32.47 -12.59
CA LYS A 125 -9.85 -33.54 -12.03
C LYS A 125 -9.77 -34.76 -12.95
N ASP A 126 -9.36 -35.90 -12.41
CA ASP A 126 -9.24 -37.16 -13.15
C ASP A 126 -8.42 -37.04 -14.46
N PHE A 127 -7.32 -36.28 -14.42
CA PHE A 127 -6.45 -35.97 -15.57
C PHE A 127 -7.14 -35.15 -16.67
N GLN A 128 -8.31 -34.58 -16.40
CA GLN A 128 -8.99 -33.62 -17.26
C GLN A 128 -8.82 -32.23 -16.67
N ARG A 129 -8.26 -31.33 -17.47
CA ARG A 129 -8.09 -29.93 -17.11
C ARG A 129 -9.23 -29.10 -17.65
N SER A 130 -9.81 -28.30 -16.79
CA SER A 130 -10.88 -27.37 -17.17
C SER A 130 -10.68 -26.04 -16.46
N ILE A 131 -10.97 -24.96 -17.18
CA ILE A 131 -11.10 -23.63 -16.59
C ILE A 131 -12.45 -23.59 -15.85
N VAL A 132 -12.43 -23.08 -14.64
CA VAL A 132 -13.62 -22.89 -13.82
C VAL A 132 -14.17 -21.50 -14.08
N TRP A 133 -15.38 -21.44 -14.61
CA TRP A 133 -16.06 -20.21 -15.00
C TRP A 133 -16.97 -19.69 -13.88
N GLU A 134 -17.23 -18.38 -13.86
CA GLU A 134 -18.12 -17.75 -12.87
C GLU A 134 -19.57 -18.27 -12.93
N ASN A 135 -20.05 -18.62 -14.13
CA ASN A 135 -21.42 -19.11 -14.32
C ASN A 135 -21.61 -20.57 -13.86
N VAL A 136 -20.54 -21.29 -13.52
CA VAL A 136 -20.59 -22.66 -13.02
C VAL A 136 -20.66 -22.64 -11.50
N SER A 137 -21.61 -23.39 -10.93
CA SER A 137 -21.69 -23.56 -9.47
C SER A 137 -20.51 -24.38 -8.96
N ASN A 138 -19.42 -23.69 -8.58
CA ASN A 138 -18.23 -24.29 -7.99
C ASN A 138 -18.04 -23.77 -6.53
N PRO A 139 -17.95 -24.66 -5.52
CA PRO A 139 -17.81 -24.26 -4.12
C PRO A 139 -16.52 -23.50 -3.82
N GLU A 140 -15.44 -23.77 -4.55
CA GLU A 140 -14.15 -23.11 -4.38
C GLU A 140 -14.19 -21.67 -4.89
N ILE A 141 -14.85 -21.42 -6.03
CA ILE A 141 -15.11 -20.05 -6.50
C ILE A 141 -15.95 -19.28 -5.49
N ASN A 142 -17.03 -19.87 -4.99
CA ASN A 142 -17.91 -19.20 -4.03
C ASN A 142 -17.17 -18.85 -2.73
N LYS A 143 -16.33 -19.78 -2.24
CA LYS A 143 -15.46 -19.55 -1.08
C LYS A 143 -14.42 -18.45 -1.36
N LEU A 144 -13.77 -18.48 -2.52
CA LEU A 144 -12.78 -17.49 -2.92
C LEU A 144 -13.40 -16.08 -3.02
N LYS A 145 -14.57 -15.95 -3.64
CA LYS A 145 -15.31 -14.69 -3.73
C LYS A 145 -15.70 -14.16 -2.35
N ALA A 146 -16.24 -15.02 -1.49
CA ALA A 146 -16.62 -14.64 -0.13
C ALA A 146 -15.42 -14.15 0.70
N LEU A 147 -14.30 -14.87 0.63
CA LEU A 147 -13.05 -14.47 1.30
C LEU A 147 -12.50 -13.15 0.75
N SER A 148 -12.57 -12.96 -0.57
CA SER A 148 -12.11 -11.72 -1.23
C SER A 148 -12.98 -10.53 -0.82
N GLU A 149 -14.31 -10.70 -0.76
CA GLU A 149 -15.25 -9.68 -0.29
C GLU A 149 -15.03 -9.33 1.19
N GLU A 150 -14.82 -10.34 2.03
CA GLU A 150 -14.52 -10.17 3.47
C GLU A 150 -13.25 -9.33 3.70
N ARG A 151 -12.25 -9.49 2.82
CA ARG A 151 -10.95 -8.82 2.92
C ARG A 151 -10.84 -7.54 2.08
N GLY A 152 -11.87 -7.20 1.30
CA GLY A 152 -11.90 -5.99 0.49
C GLY A 152 -11.02 -6.04 -0.75
N ILE A 153 -10.88 -7.22 -1.37
CA ILE A 153 -10.20 -7.38 -2.66
C ILE A 153 -11.25 -7.59 -3.76
N PRO A 154 -11.31 -6.68 -4.76
CA PRO A 154 -12.18 -6.87 -5.91
C PRO A 154 -11.56 -7.92 -6.85
N VAL A 155 -12.34 -8.97 -7.11
CA VAL A 155 -11.93 -10.08 -7.98
C VAL A 155 -12.92 -10.26 -9.13
N ILE A 156 -12.39 -10.56 -10.31
CA ILE A 156 -13.15 -10.93 -11.50
C ILE A 156 -12.83 -12.38 -11.81
N ILE A 157 -13.85 -13.18 -12.13
CA ILE A 157 -13.67 -14.53 -12.67
C ILE A 157 -14.33 -14.55 -14.05
N PRO A 158 -13.66 -15.07 -15.09
CA PRO A 158 -14.23 -15.14 -16.42
C PRO A 158 -15.60 -15.84 -16.44
N VAL A 159 -16.55 -15.28 -17.18
CA VAL A 159 -17.94 -15.76 -17.20
C VAL A 159 -18.10 -17.05 -17.99
N GLY A 160 -17.14 -17.41 -18.84
CA GLY A 160 -17.22 -18.58 -19.70
C GLY A 160 -18.20 -18.35 -20.86
N ASP A 161 -18.18 -17.15 -21.45
CA ASP A 161 -18.91 -16.88 -22.69
C ASP A 161 -18.16 -17.44 -23.91
N PHE A 162 -18.68 -17.20 -25.11
CA PHE A 162 -18.06 -17.71 -26.34
C PHE A 162 -16.61 -17.22 -26.52
N ASP A 163 -16.35 -15.95 -26.22
CA ASP A 163 -15.03 -15.34 -26.38
C ASP A 163 -14.04 -15.91 -25.36
N ASP A 164 -14.48 -16.21 -24.13
CA ASP A 164 -13.65 -16.88 -23.13
C ASP A 164 -13.32 -18.32 -23.52
N ILE A 165 -14.34 -19.09 -23.89
CA ILE A 165 -14.21 -20.53 -24.19
C ILE A 165 -13.33 -20.75 -25.43
N THR A 166 -13.42 -19.86 -26.43
CA THR A 166 -12.63 -19.98 -27.66
C THR A 166 -11.33 -19.19 -27.63
N GLY A 167 -11.16 -18.30 -26.64
CA GLY A 167 -10.03 -17.38 -26.54
C GLY A 167 -8.81 -17.94 -25.81
N ILE A 168 -8.96 -18.98 -24.99
CA ILE A 168 -7.85 -19.56 -24.22
C ILE A 168 -8.05 -21.04 -23.91
N ASP A 169 -7.00 -21.84 -24.05
CA ASP A 169 -7.01 -23.26 -23.72
C ASP A 169 -6.74 -23.52 -22.23
N PRO A 170 -7.38 -24.52 -21.60
CA PRO A 170 -7.07 -24.92 -20.22
C PRO A 170 -5.59 -25.29 -20.01
N SER A 171 -4.94 -25.83 -21.05
CA SER A 171 -3.51 -26.14 -21.01
C SER A 171 -2.63 -24.90 -20.95
N ASP A 172 -3.07 -23.78 -21.52
CA ASP A 172 -2.34 -22.51 -21.46
C ASP A 172 -2.36 -21.93 -20.05
N VAL A 173 -3.53 -21.94 -19.41
CA VAL A 173 -3.70 -21.52 -18.02
C VAL A 173 -2.90 -22.44 -17.09
N TRP A 174 -2.98 -23.76 -17.29
CA TRP A 174 -2.25 -24.74 -16.47
C TRP A 174 -0.73 -24.61 -16.60
N GLY A 175 -0.25 -24.45 -17.83
CA GLY A 175 1.15 -24.19 -18.17
C GLY A 175 1.64 -22.81 -17.77
N ASN A 176 0.72 -21.92 -17.37
CA ASN A 176 0.99 -20.53 -17.03
C ASN A 176 1.65 -19.76 -18.20
N PHE A 177 1.18 -20.01 -19.42
CA PHE A 177 1.70 -19.33 -20.62
C PHE A 177 1.21 -17.89 -20.67
N MET A 178 2.13 -16.95 -20.43
CA MET A 178 1.80 -15.54 -20.22
C MET A 178 1.12 -14.87 -21.42
N GLN A 179 1.53 -15.19 -22.65
CA GLN A 179 1.00 -14.54 -23.84
C GLN A 179 -0.51 -14.83 -24.11
N PRO A 180 -0.97 -16.10 -24.14
CA PRO A 180 -2.40 -16.38 -24.29
C PRO A 180 -3.21 -15.86 -23.08
N ILE A 181 -2.69 -15.99 -21.86
CA ILE A 181 -3.34 -15.48 -20.64
C ILE A 181 -3.51 -13.96 -20.71
N SER A 182 -2.46 -13.22 -21.05
CA SER A 182 -2.46 -11.76 -21.21
C SER A 182 -3.52 -11.34 -22.24
N ARG A 183 -3.51 -11.94 -23.45
CA ARG A 183 -4.47 -11.62 -24.51
C ARG A 183 -5.91 -11.86 -24.08
N ALA A 184 -6.21 -13.01 -23.47
CA ALA A 184 -7.55 -13.32 -23.00
C ALA A 184 -8.00 -12.40 -21.85
N SER A 185 -7.06 -11.87 -21.06
CA SER A 185 -7.34 -11.00 -19.92
C SER A 185 -7.67 -9.56 -20.30
N GLN A 186 -7.18 -9.07 -21.46
CA GLN A 186 -7.34 -7.66 -21.89
C GLN A 186 -8.79 -7.17 -21.83
N ARG A 187 -9.75 -7.99 -22.26
CA ARG A 187 -11.17 -7.61 -22.30
C ARG A 187 -11.77 -7.27 -20.93
N TYR A 188 -11.19 -7.79 -19.85
CA TYR A 188 -11.67 -7.58 -18.49
C TYR A 188 -11.11 -6.31 -17.85
N HIS A 189 -10.12 -5.66 -18.48
CA HIS A 189 -9.42 -4.48 -17.96
C HIS A 189 -8.99 -4.61 -16.48
N PRO A 190 -8.35 -5.73 -16.07
CA PRO A 190 -7.91 -5.87 -14.70
C PRO A 190 -6.63 -5.08 -14.43
N ASP A 191 -6.40 -4.72 -13.18
CA ASP A 191 -5.14 -4.13 -12.70
C ASP A 191 -4.06 -5.21 -12.48
N ALA A 192 -4.48 -6.45 -12.21
CA ALA A 192 -3.60 -7.60 -12.03
C ALA A 192 -4.24 -8.92 -12.49
N VAL A 193 -3.42 -9.91 -12.85
CA VAL A 193 -3.88 -11.24 -13.27
C VAL A 193 -3.35 -12.32 -12.32
N LEU A 194 -4.25 -13.10 -11.74
CA LEU A 194 -3.94 -14.25 -10.89
C LEU A 194 -4.23 -15.55 -11.63
N VAL A 195 -3.21 -16.39 -11.81
CA VAL A 195 -3.38 -17.75 -12.33
C VAL A 195 -3.46 -18.70 -11.15
N LEU A 196 -4.63 -19.30 -10.93
CA LEU A 196 -4.90 -20.24 -9.84
C LEU A 196 -5.04 -21.66 -10.41
N ARG A 197 -4.20 -22.57 -9.94
CA ARG A 197 -4.19 -23.98 -10.33
C ARG A 197 -4.60 -24.85 -9.15
N ALA A 198 -5.65 -25.64 -9.30
CA ALA A 198 -6.07 -26.62 -8.32
C ALA A 198 -5.82 -28.06 -8.80
N HIS A 199 -5.31 -28.89 -7.89
CA HIS A 199 -5.22 -30.32 -8.06
C HIS A 199 -5.61 -31.01 -6.76
N ASN A 200 -6.84 -31.53 -6.72
CA ASN A 200 -7.50 -31.92 -5.47
C ASN A 200 -7.49 -30.73 -4.48
N ASN A 201 -7.25 -30.95 -3.19
CA ASN A 201 -7.12 -29.88 -2.19
C ASN A 201 -5.76 -29.14 -2.22
N ASN A 202 -5.04 -29.13 -3.33
CA ASN A 202 -3.77 -28.41 -3.47
C ASN A 202 -3.92 -27.27 -4.46
N PHE A 203 -3.55 -26.06 -4.02
CA PHE A 203 -3.63 -24.85 -4.82
C PHE A 203 -2.23 -24.30 -5.04
N ARG A 204 -1.96 -23.85 -6.26
CA ARG A 204 -0.76 -23.09 -6.61
C ARG A 204 -1.19 -21.86 -7.38
N TRP A 205 -0.56 -20.73 -7.09
CA TRP A 205 -0.90 -19.49 -7.76
C TRP A 205 0.32 -18.71 -8.23
N SER A 206 0.07 -17.85 -9.20
CA SER A 206 1.03 -16.88 -9.72
C SER A 206 0.28 -15.58 -9.99
N LEU A 207 0.61 -14.54 -9.23
CA LEU A 207 0.07 -13.20 -9.37
C LEU A 207 1.01 -12.38 -10.25
N TYR A 208 0.47 -11.90 -11.36
CA TYR A 208 1.07 -10.87 -12.20
C TYR A 208 0.45 -9.54 -11.80
N ASP A 209 1.15 -8.80 -10.94
CA ASP A 209 0.71 -7.50 -10.41
C ASP A 209 1.00 -6.38 -11.41
N GLN A 210 0.42 -6.51 -12.60
CA GLN A 210 0.49 -5.57 -13.70
C GLN A 210 -0.67 -5.82 -14.65
N VAL A 211 -1.06 -4.78 -15.38
CA VAL A 211 -2.09 -4.88 -16.41
C VAL A 211 -1.70 -5.91 -17.49
N PRO A 212 -2.67 -6.55 -18.17
CA PRO A 212 -2.38 -7.62 -19.12
C PRO A 212 -1.35 -7.27 -20.19
N ASP A 213 -1.37 -6.04 -20.70
CA ASP A 213 -0.45 -5.56 -21.75
C ASP A 213 1.01 -5.51 -21.28
N GLU A 214 1.24 -5.33 -19.98
CA GLU A 214 2.56 -5.27 -19.38
C GLU A 214 3.06 -6.64 -18.92
N MET A 215 2.21 -7.67 -18.94
CA MET A 215 2.60 -9.02 -18.52
C MET A 215 3.85 -9.53 -19.23
N MET A 216 4.02 -9.18 -20.51
CA MET A 216 5.17 -9.64 -21.32
C MET A 216 6.47 -8.87 -21.00
N ASN A 217 6.43 -7.86 -20.14
CA ASN A 217 7.62 -7.15 -19.68
C ASN A 217 8.33 -8.00 -18.63
N PHE A 218 9.48 -8.58 -18.99
CA PHE A 218 10.27 -9.48 -18.13
C PHE A 218 10.89 -8.81 -16.88
N SER A 219 10.64 -7.52 -16.66
CA SER A 219 11.15 -6.79 -15.50
C SER A 219 10.46 -7.17 -14.19
N SER A 220 9.27 -7.77 -14.25
CA SER A 220 8.44 -8.10 -13.08
C SER A 220 8.32 -9.62 -12.92
N VAL A 221 8.84 -10.14 -11.81
CA VAL A 221 8.69 -11.56 -11.44
C VAL A 221 7.31 -11.75 -10.79
N PRO A 222 6.50 -12.75 -11.21
CA PRO A 222 5.21 -12.99 -10.59
C PRO A 222 5.36 -13.43 -9.13
N VAL A 223 4.45 -12.99 -8.28
CA VAL A 223 4.37 -13.46 -6.89
C VAL A 223 3.73 -14.83 -6.88
N THR A 224 4.47 -15.85 -6.46
CA THR A 224 4.00 -17.24 -6.47
C THR A 224 3.79 -17.79 -5.08
N GLY A 225 2.81 -18.67 -4.93
CA GLY A 225 2.58 -19.38 -3.67
C GLY A 225 1.87 -20.71 -3.88
N SER A 226 1.77 -21.48 -2.80
CA SER A 226 1.02 -22.73 -2.78
C SER A 226 0.49 -23.01 -1.38
N ALA A 227 -0.68 -23.64 -1.31
CA ALA A 227 -1.29 -24.08 -0.06
C ALA A 227 -2.11 -25.35 -0.30
N SER A 228 -2.28 -26.15 0.76
CA SER A 228 -2.99 -27.43 0.71
C SER A 228 -3.95 -27.59 1.89
N GLY A 229 -5.02 -28.35 1.69
CA GLY A 229 -6.03 -28.64 2.70
C GLY A 229 -7.19 -27.65 2.72
N ASP A 230 -8.06 -27.76 3.71
CA ASP A 230 -9.37 -27.07 3.73
C ASP A 230 -9.25 -25.54 3.80
N ASN A 231 -8.15 -25.03 4.34
CA ASN A 231 -7.87 -23.60 4.50
C ASN A 231 -6.94 -23.04 3.40
N ALA A 232 -6.68 -23.79 2.33
CA ALA A 232 -5.74 -23.37 1.29
C ALA A 232 -6.16 -22.07 0.58
N LEU A 233 -7.45 -21.93 0.25
CA LEU A 233 -7.97 -20.70 -0.34
C LEU A 233 -7.92 -19.51 0.63
N GLU A 234 -8.14 -19.76 1.92
CA GLU A 234 -8.00 -18.71 2.95
C GLU A 234 -6.54 -18.26 3.04
N THR A 235 -5.59 -19.19 2.97
CA THR A 235 -4.16 -18.89 2.94
C THR A 235 -3.77 -18.09 1.69
N LEU A 236 -4.33 -18.44 0.52
CA LEU A 236 -4.11 -17.67 -0.71
C LEU A 236 -4.59 -16.24 -0.54
N VAL A 237 -5.84 -16.04 -0.08
CA VAL A 237 -6.41 -14.70 0.09
C VAL A 237 -5.64 -13.91 1.15
N ASP A 238 -5.29 -14.53 2.28
CA ASP A 238 -4.49 -13.86 3.33
C ASP A 238 -3.10 -13.45 2.80
N GLN A 239 -2.46 -14.24 1.93
CA GLN A 239 -1.19 -13.84 1.28
C GLN A 239 -1.39 -12.71 0.27
N LEU A 240 -2.47 -12.74 -0.49
CA LEU A 240 -2.81 -11.71 -1.46
C LEU A 240 -3.10 -10.37 -0.79
N THR A 241 -3.87 -10.38 0.30
CA THR A 241 -4.18 -9.19 1.08
C THR A 241 -2.95 -8.65 1.77
N HIS A 242 -2.08 -9.51 2.33
CA HIS A 242 -0.83 -9.07 2.93
C HIS A 242 0.12 -8.44 1.90
N TYR A 243 0.19 -9.00 0.69
CA TYR A 243 0.97 -8.44 -0.40
C TYR A 243 0.51 -7.02 -0.76
N TYR A 244 -0.78 -6.83 -1.05
CA TYR A 244 -1.31 -5.51 -1.41
C TYR A 244 -1.35 -4.54 -0.22
N ALA A 245 -1.65 -5.03 0.98
CA ALA A 245 -1.57 -4.22 2.19
C ALA A 245 -0.15 -3.70 2.36
N ASN A 246 0.90 -4.52 2.22
CA ASN A 246 2.28 -4.02 2.34
C ASN A 246 2.69 -3.11 1.17
N LYS A 247 2.28 -3.44 -0.06
CA LYS A 247 2.58 -2.65 -1.26
C LYS A 247 1.97 -1.25 -1.19
N ASN A 248 0.73 -1.17 -0.71
CA ASN A 248 -0.10 0.03 -0.73
C ASN A 248 -0.36 0.61 0.68
N ALA A 249 0.34 0.10 1.71
CA ALA A 249 0.11 0.53 3.09
C ALA A 249 0.46 1.99 3.28
N VAL A 250 -0.47 2.73 3.86
CA VAL A 250 -0.15 4.00 4.52
C VAL A 250 0.36 3.66 5.92
N VAL A 251 1.65 3.39 6.06
CA VAL A 251 2.29 3.22 7.38
C VAL A 251 2.65 4.60 7.93
N VAL A 252 1.75 5.16 8.75
CA VAL A 252 2.04 6.37 9.53
C VAL A 252 3.04 5.99 10.62
N HIS A 253 4.34 6.14 10.33
CA HIS A 253 5.39 5.90 11.31
C HIS A 253 5.26 6.92 12.44
N SER A 254 4.97 6.45 13.65
CA SER A 254 4.73 7.30 14.82
C SER A 254 5.97 8.00 15.38
N GLN A 255 7.13 8.00 14.70
CA GLN A 255 8.37 8.64 15.18
C GLN A 255 9.26 9.27 14.08
N SER A 256 8.66 9.75 13.01
CA SER A 256 9.18 10.89 12.26
C SER A 256 7.99 11.41 11.48
N SER A 257 7.40 12.53 11.90
CA SER A 257 6.63 13.31 10.93
C SER A 257 7.61 13.55 9.80
N LEU A 258 7.38 12.91 8.64
CA LEU A 258 8.13 13.22 7.43
C LEU A 258 7.85 14.69 7.19
N MET A 259 8.81 15.53 7.59
CA MET A 259 8.73 16.97 7.48
C MET A 259 9.50 17.33 6.23
N VAL A 260 8.80 17.99 5.31
CA VAL A 260 9.41 18.52 4.10
C VAL A 260 9.31 20.04 4.17
N LYS A 261 10.43 20.70 3.93
CA LYS A 261 10.45 22.16 3.80
C LYS A 261 10.23 22.49 2.34
N ILE A 262 9.25 23.33 2.04
CA ILE A 262 9.03 23.83 0.69
C ILE A 262 9.23 25.35 0.68
N SER A 263 9.94 25.85 -0.30
CA SER A 263 10.16 27.28 -0.52
C SER A 263 9.52 27.66 -1.86
N VAL A 264 8.49 28.50 -1.80
CA VAL A 264 7.69 28.90 -2.96
C VAL A 264 7.93 30.37 -3.27
N THR A 265 8.47 30.66 -4.46
CA THR A 265 8.76 32.01 -4.95
C THR A 265 7.58 32.59 -5.74
N GLY A 266 7.49 33.92 -5.87
CA GLY A 266 6.45 34.62 -6.66
C GLY A 266 5.13 34.88 -5.93
N VAL A 267 5.04 34.61 -4.62
CA VAL A 267 3.83 34.80 -3.81
C VAL A 267 3.75 36.23 -3.28
N SER A 268 3.35 37.17 -4.15
CA SER A 268 3.36 38.62 -3.85
C SER A 268 2.03 39.19 -3.34
N ARG A 269 0.95 38.40 -3.32
CA ARG A 269 -0.40 38.85 -2.91
C ARG A 269 -0.93 37.99 -1.76
N ALA A 270 -1.59 38.63 -0.78
CA ALA A 270 -2.23 37.95 0.34
C ALA A 270 -3.25 36.88 -0.11
N THR A 271 -3.94 37.09 -1.23
CA THR A 271 -4.87 36.10 -1.80
C THR A 271 -4.17 34.86 -2.34
N SER A 272 -2.99 35.02 -2.96
CA SER A 272 -2.19 33.90 -3.47
C SER A 272 -1.61 33.06 -2.33
N PHE A 273 -1.25 33.71 -1.23
CA PHE A 273 -0.80 33.06 0.00
C PHE A 273 -1.85 32.10 0.57
N PHE A 274 -3.07 32.59 0.82
CA PHE A 274 -4.15 31.74 1.35
C PHE A 274 -4.60 30.67 0.36
N ALA A 275 -4.54 30.95 -0.95
CA ALA A 275 -4.85 29.96 -1.98
C ALA A 275 -3.85 28.80 -1.95
N LEU A 276 -2.54 29.10 -1.84
CA LEU A 276 -1.49 28.10 -1.74
C LEU A 276 -1.59 27.28 -0.45
N GLU A 277 -1.74 27.93 0.71
CA GLU A 277 -1.90 27.26 1.99
C GLU A 277 -3.13 26.33 2.01
N ASN A 278 -4.26 26.79 1.48
CA ASN A 278 -5.47 25.98 1.41
C ASN A 278 -5.32 24.81 0.42
N ALA A 279 -4.62 25.01 -0.71
CA ALA A 279 -4.36 23.94 -1.66
C ALA A 279 -3.46 22.85 -1.04
N LEU A 280 -2.40 23.24 -0.32
CA LEU A 280 -1.50 22.32 0.38
C LEU A 280 -2.23 21.53 1.48
N ASN A 281 -3.10 22.19 2.27
CA ASN A 281 -3.88 21.53 3.31
C ASN A 281 -4.97 20.58 2.79
N GLN A 282 -5.32 20.65 1.49
CA GLN A 282 -6.30 19.74 0.87
C GLN A 282 -5.67 18.46 0.30
N LEU A 283 -4.34 18.38 0.25
CA LEU A 283 -3.64 17.20 -0.22
C LEU A 283 -3.81 16.04 0.77
N SER A 284 -4.16 14.86 0.28
CA SER A 284 -4.30 13.64 1.09
C SER A 284 -2.96 13.21 1.71
N SER A 285 -1.85 13.60 1.09
CA SER A 285 -0.50 13.40 1.59
C SER A 285 -0.11 14.31 2.78
N VAL A 286 -0.89 15.36 3.10
CA VAL A 286 -0.52 16.40 4.06
C VAL A 286 -1.36 16.30 5.34
N ALA A 287 -0.67 16.28 6.49
CA ALA A 287 -1.29 16.31 7.82
C ALA A 287 -1.57 17.74 8.29
N SER A 288 -0.56 18.62 8.13
CA SER A 288 -0.64 20.04 8.45
C SER A 288 0.42 20.83 7.69
N VAL A 289 0.16 22.12 7.52
CA VAL A 289 1.05 23.09 6.87
C VAL A 289 1.35 24.20 7.87
N ASP A 290 2.63 24.39 8.17
CA ASP A 290 3.12 25.45 9.05
C ASP A 290 3.99 26.44 8.26
N ILE A 291 3.88 27.74 8.56
CA ILE A 291 4.72 28.75 7.91
C ILE A 291 6.00 28.91 8.71
N SER A 292 7.14 28.59 8.07
CA SER A 292 8.47 28.71 8.68
C SER A 292 9.09 30.10 8.49
N GLY A 293 8.73 30.80 7.41
CA GLY A 293 9.23 32.16 7.15
C GLY A 293 8.68 32.78 5.88
N ILE A 294 8.75 34.11 5.81
CA ILE A 294 8.41 34.91 4.62
C ILE A 294 9.53 35.91 4.38
N GLN A 295 10.13 35.87 3.20
CA GLN A 295 11.20 36.77 2.79
C GLN A 295 10.95 37.29 1.37
N GLY A 296 10.64 38.58 1.25
CA GLY A 296 10.30 39.18 -0.04
C GLY A 296 9.02 38.58 -0.64
N ASP A 297 9.14 37.95 -1.80
CA ASP A 297 8.09 37.22 -2.52
C ASP A 297 8.19 35.69 -2.35
N THR A 298 9.07 35.24 -1.44
CA THR A 298 9.29 33.82 -1.14
C THR A 298 8.67 33.46 0.19
N VAL A 299 7.89 32.37 0.22
CA VAL A 299 7.28 31.82 1.42
C VAL A 299 7.82 30.41 1.65
N SER A 300 8.35 30.17 2.84
CA SER A 300 8.85 28.87 3.25
C SER A 300 7.83 28.20 4.17
N TYR A 301 7.33 27.04 3.77
CA TYR A 301 6.43 26.21 4.56
C TYR A 301 7.16 24.99 5.08
N GLN A 302 6.76 24.55 6.27
CA GLN A 302 7.08 23.26 6.85
C GLN A 302 5.84 22.39 6.74
N ILE A 303 5.92 21.33 5.95
CA ILE A 303 4.81 20.44 5.66
C ILE A 303 4.99 19.17 6.47
N HIS A 304 4.01 18.84 7.30
CA HIS A 304 3.93 17.56 7.98
C HIS A 304 3.19 16.58 7.10
N LEU A 305 3.82 15.48 6.70
CA LEU A 305 3.25 14.51 5.78
C LEU A 305 2.56 13.34 6.50
N LEU A 306 1.45 12.88 5.93
CA LEU A 306 0.80 11.59 6.24
C LEU A 306 1.37 10.45 5.39
N THR A 307 1.97 10.76 4.24
CA THR A 307 2.52 9.81 3.27
C THR A 307 4.02 10.07 3.01
N SER A 308 4.64 9.36 2.07
CA SER A 308 6.06 9.57 1.72
C SER A 308 6.29 10.90 1.00
N GLN A 309 7.51 11.47 1.09
CA GLN A 309 7.89 12.69 0.35
C GLN A 309 7.63 12.56 -1.17
N LYS A 310 7.88 11.37 -1.74
CA LYS A 310 7.67 11.12 -3.17
C LYS A 310 6.19 11.21 -3.55
N GLU A 311 5.31 10.65 -2.73
CA GLU A 311 3.85 10.70 -2.96
C GLU A 311 3.34 12.13 -2.84
N PHE A 312 3.82 12.87 -1.84
CA PHE A 312 3.56 14.30 -1.69
C PHE A 312 3.99 15.08 -2.94
N GLU A 313 5.21 14.86 -3.45
CA GLU A 313 5.68 15.52 -4.67
C GLU A 313 4.81 15.19 -5.89
N GLN A 314 4.31 13.96 -6.02
CA GLN A 314 3.41 13.57 -7.09
C GLN A 314 2.03 14.25 -7.00
N GLU A 315 1.42 14.30 -5.82
CA GLU A 315 0.17 15.02 -5.59
C GLU A 315 0.35 16.54 -5.81
N LEU A 316 1.46 17.08 -5.32
CA LEU A 316 1.81 18.50 -5.43
C LEU A 316 1.98 18.94 -6.88
N MET A 317 2.59 18.10 -7.72
CA MET A 317 2.71 18.33 -9.18
C MET A 317 1.35 18.27 -9.91
N GLY A 318 0.34 17.61 -9.32
CA GLY A 318 -1.04 17.64 -9.79
C GLY A 318 -1.77 18.96 -9.50
N VAL A 319 -1.27 19.74 -8.54
CA VAL A 319 -1.81 21.06 -8.22
C VAL A 319 -1.31 22.07 -9.26
N SER A 320 -2.19 22.51 -10.14
CA SER A 320 -1.90 23.46 -11.23
C SER A 320 -1.37 24.86 -10.82
N LEU A 321 -1.14 25.09 -9.53
CA LEU A 321 -0.78 26.39 -8.94
C LEU A 321 0.74 26.62 -8.83
N ILE A 322 1.56 25.58 -8.98
CA ILE A 322 3.02 25.65 -8.77
C ILE A 322 3.81 24.87 -9.84
N GLU A 323 5.05 25.26 -10.08
CA GLU A 323 6.03 24.55 -10.91
C GLU A 323 7.30 24.28 -10.11
N LYS A 324 7.96 23.14 -10.33
CA LYS A 324 9.28 22.89 -9.74
C LYS A 324 10.28 23.91 -10.32
N ASP A 325 11.03 24.59 -9.47
CA ASP A 325 12.07 25.55 -9.88
C ASP A 325 13.46 24.89 -9.80
N PRO A 326 14.03 24.41 -10.91
CA PRO A 326 15.33 23.75 -10.91
C PRO A 326 16.51 24.74 -10.75
N ALA A 327 16.30 26.06 -10.81
CA ALA A 327 17.38 27.03 -10.79
C ALA A 327 17.98 27.27 -9.39
N ASN A 328 17.31 26.82 -8.32
CA ASN A 328 17.73 27.09 -6.93
C ASN A 328 18.30 25.88 -6.18
N GLU A 329 18.29 24.68 -6.77
CA GLU A 329 19.03 23.51 -6.23
C GLU A 329 20.57 23.77 -6.28
N ASP A 330 21.06 24.51 -7.28
CA ASP A 330 22.49 24.79 -7.50
C ASP A 330 23.05 25.94 -6.64
N THR A 331 22.20 26.86 -6.16
CA THR A 331 22.62 28.01 -5.33
C THR A 331 22.87 27.57 -3.88
N ALA A 332 22.07 26.62 -3.36
CA ALA A 332 22.24 26.06 -2.01
C ALA A 332 23.55 25.27 -1.86
N MET A 333 24.07 24.66 -2.93
CA MET A 333 25.39 24.02 -2.94
C MET A 333 26.57 25.00 -2.99
N ARG A 334 26.34 26.28 -3.30
CA ARG A 334 27.40 27.28 -3.52
C ARG A 334 27.67 28.21 -2.32
N GLU A 335 26.81 28.24 -1.31
CA GLU A 335 26.95 29.10 -0.12
C GLU A 335 27.50 28.34 1.10
N MET A 336 28.60 27.58 0.94
CA MET A 336 29.45 27.22 2.08
C MET A 336 30.48 28.34 2.30
N PRO A 337 30.70 28.83 3.54
CA PRO A 337 31.76 29.81 3.81
C PRO A 337 33.14 29.19 3.61
N ASP A 338 33.96 29.78 2.74
CA ASP A 338 35.41 29.51 2.66
C ASP A 338 36.07 29.90 4.00
N GLU A 339 36.62 28.91 4.71
CA GLU A 339 37.49 29.14 5.86
C GLU A 339 38.88 29.64 5.40
N PRO A 340 39.50 30.64 6.05
CA PRO A 340 40.73 31.23 5.55
C PRO A 340 41.96 30.38 5.88
N ALA A 341 42.89 30.32 4.92
CA ALA A 341 44.20 29.71 5.06
C ALA A 341 45.06 30.36 6.17
N GLY A 342 45.62 29.53 7.05
CA GLY A 342 46.60 29.91 8.06
C GLY A 342 47.68 28.84 8.23
N THR A 343 48.89 29.16 7.77
CA THR A 343 50.19 28.45 7.86
C THR A 343 50.59 28.01 9.27
N THR A 344 51.28 26.86 9.40
CA THR A 344 52.55 26.68 10.16
C THR A 344 53.26 25.37 9.77
N GLU A 345 54.59 25.43 9.84
CA GLU A 345 55.69 24.67 9.24
C GLU A 345 55.86 23.17 9.56
N ALA A 346 56.66 22.55 8.68
CA ALA A 346 57.30 21.23 8.76
C ALA A 346 58.27 21.11 9.98
N GLN A 347 58.76 19.96 10.45
CA GLN A 347 59.47 18.83 9.79
C GLN A 347 59.89 17.79 10.91
N PRO A 348 60.68 16.71 10.69
CA PRO A 348 60.17 15.32 10.66
C PRO A 348 61.01 14.27 11.48
N ALA A 349 60.80 12.98 11.15
CA ALA A 349 61.67 11.79 11.36
C ALA A 349 61.67 11.15 12.76
N GLY A 350 61.79 9.83 12.97
CA GLY A 350 61.95 8.61 12.15
C GLY A 350 61.40 7.45 13.01
N GLU A 351 61.65 6.15 12.87
CA GLU A 351 62.48 5.31 12.02
C GLU A 351 62.03 3.84 12.31
N LYS A 352 62.30 2.95 11.36
CA LYS A 352 61.92 1.52 11.28
C LYS A 352 62.47 0.61 12.41
N ARG A 353 61.77 -0.51 12.69
CA ARG A 353 62.30 -1.91 12.75
C ARG A 353 61.12 -2.87 13.06
N VAL A 354 60.66 -3.81 12.22
CA VAL A 354 61.23 -5.04 11.60
C VAL A 354 61.39 -6.23 12.56
N GLU A 355 60.58 -7.28 12.26
CA GLU A 355 60.74 -8.75 12.46
C GLU A 355 60.84 -9.30 13.91
N THR A 356 60.34 -10.50 14.27
CA THR A 356 60.41 -11.83 13.63
C THR A 356 59.33 -12.81 14.16
N LYS A 357 58.90 -13.74 13.29
CA LYS A 357 58.20 -15.05 13.49
C LYS A 357 59.07 -16.08 14.30
N PRO A 358 58.75 -17.39 14.41
CA PRO A 358 57.48 -18.16 14.58
C PRO A 358 57.60 -19.38 15.58
N SER A 359 56.51 -20.10 15.85
CA SER A 359 56.48 -21.55 16.18
C SER A 359 55.01 -22.02 16.34
N GLU A 360 54.43 -22.77 15.39
CA GLU A 360 54.28 -24.26 15.37
C GLU A 360 53.48 -24.83 16.56
N GLU A 361 52.21 -25.18 16.34
CA GLU A 361 51.64 -26.53 16.11
C GLU A 361 51.38 -27.35 17.40
N SER A 362 50.11 -27.58 17.73
CA SER A 362 49.62 -28.92 18.07
C SER A 362 48.09 -29.01 18.10
N VAL A 363 47.61 -30.05 17.43
CA VAL A 363 46.27 -30.62 17.34
C VAL A 363 45.67 -31.01 18.70
N GLY A 364 44.35 -30.91 18.87
CA GLY A 364 43.68 -31.54 20.02
C GLY A 364 42.20 -31.25 20.22
N GLN A 365 41.37 -31.95 19.46
CA GLN A 365 40.07 -32.54 19.80
C GLN A 365 39.12 -31.92 20.86
N ARG A 366 37.86 -31.83 20.42
CA ARG A 366 36.61 -31.49 21.13
C ARG A 366 36.33 -32.39 22.34
N ASP A 367 35.82 -31.80 23.42
CA ASP A 367 34.62 -32.29 24.12
C ASP A 367 33.97 -31.24 25.02
N ASN A 368 32.63 -31.30 25.03
CA ASN A 368 31.68 -30.41 25.71
C ASN A 368 31.80 -30.46 27.23
N THR A 369 31.69 -29.30 27.90
CA THR A 369 30.90 -29.10 29.13
C THR A 369 30.70 -27.58 29.33
N VAL A 370 29.48 -27.07 29.17
CA VAL A 370 29.10 -25.72 29.61
C VAL A 370 28.20 -25.89 30.83
N GLN A 371 28.77 -25.60 32.00
CA GLN A 371 28.04 -25.22 33.19
C GLN A 371 27.84 -23.70 33.18
N GLN A 372 26.67 -23.32 33.65
CA GLN A 372 26.12 -21.98 33.77
C GLN A 372 26.76 -21.27 34.96
N ASP A 373 27.31 -20.06 34.77
CA ASP A 373 27.41 -19.10 35.86
C ASP A 373 27.33 -17.64 35.38
N VAL A 374 26.92 -16.84 36.35
CA VAL A 374 26.26 -15.54 36.31
C VAL A 374 27.25 -14.36 36.29
N GLN A 375 26.87 -13.30 35.56
CA GLN A 375 27.22 -11.86 35.66
C GLN A 375 28.66 -11.42 35.95
N GLN A 376 29.19 -10.53 35.10
CA GLN A 376 29.62 -9.22 35.58
C GLN A 376 29.60 -8.13 34.49
N ASP A 377 29.20 -6.94 34.92
CA ASP A 377 29.16 -5.65 34.23
C ASP A 377 30.33 -5.38 33.28
N ASN A 378 30.01 -4.77 32.14
CA ASN A 378 30.87 -3.74 31.57
C ASN A 378 30.00 -2.61 31.00
N MET A 379 30.11 -1.44 31.64
CA MET A 379 29.68 -0.15 31.11
C MET A 379 30.57 0.19 29.92
N GLU A 380 29.99 0.30 28.72
CA GLU A 380 30.58 1.08 27.65
C GLU A 380 29.63 2.25 27.35
N GLN A 381 30.16 3.44 27.62
CA GLN A 381 29.65 4.72 27.12
C GLN A 381 29.76 4.68 25.60
N GLU A 382 28.62 4.62 24.91
CA GLU A 382 28.59 4.91 23.48
C GLU A 382 28.16 6.35 23.24
N ASP A 383 28.94 6.92 22.34
CA ASP A 383 29.13 8.30 21.94
C ASP A 383 27.85 8.87 21.31
N ASN A 384 27.39 10.00 21.87
CA ASN A 384 26.25 10.74 21.38
C ASN A 384 26.68 11.48 20.10
N THR A 385 26.58 10.80 18.96
CA THR A 385 26.73 11.41 17.65
C THR A 385 25.36 11.94 17.22
N ASP A 386 25.24 13.28 17.21
CA ASP A 386 24.13 14.02 16.61
C ASP A 386 23.91 13.53 15.17
N SER A 387 22.85 12.75 14.97
CA SER A 387 22.30 12.47 13.65
C SER A 387 21.53 13.70 13.20
N GLU A 388 22.18 14.62 12.49
CA GLU A 388 21.50 15.64 11.71
C GLU A 388 20.46 14.97 10.80
N SER A 389 19.18 15.19 11.11
CA SER A 389 18.08 14.82 10.22
C SER A 389 18.22 15.65 8.95
N HIS A 390 18.62 15.04 7.84
CA HIS A 390 18.55 15.66 6.52
C HIS A 390 17.10 16.03 6.21
N VAL A 391 16.73 17.30 6.41
CA VAL A 391 15.45 17.85 5.96
C VAL A 391 15.64 18.27 4.50
N SER A 392 15.07 17.49 3.58
CA SER A 392 15.03 17.85 2.16
C SER A 392 14.26 19.16 1.98
N GLU A 393 14.91 20.21 1.47
CA GLU A 393 14.26 21.46 1.08
C GLU A 393 13.94 21.42 -0.43
N LEU A 394 12.67 21.65 -0.77
CA LEU A 394 12.18 21.64 -2.15
C LEU A 394 11.81 23.05 -2.60
N PHE A 395 12.15 23.40 -3.84
CA PHE A 395 11.95 24.73 -4.41
C PHE A 395 10.90 24.74 -5.53
N TYR A 396 9.93 25.65 -5.42
CA TYR A 396 8.83 25.79 -6.36
C TYR A 396 8.58 27.26 -6.70
N HIS A 397 7.96 27.50 -7.86
CA HIS A 397 7.51 28.81 -8.31
C HIS A 397 5.99 28.86 -8.46
N TRP A 398 5.37 29.94 -7.97
CA TRP A 398 3.93 30.17 -8.07
C TRP A 398 3.50 30.54 -9.50
N LYS A 399 2.55 29.78 -10.07
CA LYS A 399 1.95 30.10 -11.38
C LYS A 399 0.85 31.16 -11.22
N GLN A 400 1.00 32.27 -11.95
CA GLN A 400 0.05 33.39 -11.92
C GLN A 400 -1.30 33.08 -12.57
#